data_AF-A0A7X7SNK3-F1
#
_entry.id   AF-A0A7X7SNK3-F1
#
_cell.length_a   1.000
_cell.length_b   1.000
_cell.length_c   1.000
_cell.angle_alpha   90.00
_cell.angle_beta   90.00
_cell.angle_gamma   90.00
#
_symmetry.space_group_name_H-M   'P 1'
#
loop_
_entity.id
_entity.type
_entity.pdbx_description
1 polymer ?
#
loop_
_entity_poly.entity_id
_entity_poly.type
_entity_poly.pdbx_seq_one_letter_code
_entity_poly.pdbx_strand_id
1 'polypeptide(L)' 'MDPFRLREFDAQLDYWLKQGYQIMADEVEGEIRLTVVFVARAGQSGKEREQLFWPLVPETLSMLTRRGIVVSRPRT' A
#
# COMPACT_ATOMS: atom_id res chain seq x y z
N MET A 1 -15.51 -0.96 -8.50
CA MET A 1 -15.15 -1.34 -7.12
C MET A 1 -16.17 -0.69 -6.18
N ASP A 2 -16.43 -1.27 -5.01
CA ASP A 2 -17.34 -0.65 -4.04
C ASP A 2 -16.74 0.66 -3.47
N PRO A 3 -17.50 1.78 -3.45
CA PRO A 3 -16.98 3.08 -3.03
C PRO A 3 -16.69 3.16 -1.52
N PHE A 4 -17.36 2.34 -0.70
CA PHE A 4 -17.07 2.27 0.73
C PHE A 4 -15.71 1.61 0.97
N ARG A 5 -15.43 0.49 0.28
CA ARG A 5 -14.14 -0.19 0.31
C ARG A 5 -12.97 0.69 -0.13
N LEU A 6 -13.16 1.55 -1.14
CA LEU A 6 -12.14 2.52 -1.56
C LEU A 6 -11.86 3.57 -0.48
N ARG A 7 -12.88 4.05 0.25
CA ARG A 7 -12.71 5.02 1.35
C ARG A 7 -11.99 4.41 2.54
N GLU A 8 -12.34 3.18 2.91
CA GLU A 8 -11.64 2.47 4.00
C GLU A 8 -10.16 2.32 3.67
N PHE A 9 -9.85 1.95 2.43
CA PHE A 9 -8.48 1.84 1.97
C PHE A 9 -7.74 3.17 1.95
N ASP A 10 -8.42 4.25 1.56
CA ASP A 10 -7.86 5.60 1.60
C ASP A 10 -7.45 5.98 3.04
N ALA A 11 -8.35 5.74 4.00
CA ALA A 11 -8.09 5.98 5.42
C ALA A 11 -6.97 5.09 5.97
N GLN A 12 -6.90 3.84 5.54
CA GLN A 12 -5.89 2.87 5.98
C GLN A 12 -4.48 3.25 5.48
N LEU A 13 -4.36 3.69 4.22
CA LEU A 13 -3.11 4.22 3.67
C LEU A 13 -2.64 5.44 4.48
N ASP A 14 -3.53 6.38 4.77
CA ASP A 14 -3.24 7.54 5.59
C ASP A 14 -2.75 7.18 7.00
N TYR A 15 -3.39 6.19 7.62
CA TYR A 15 -3.00 5.68 8.92
C TYR A 15 -1.57 5.13 8.92
N TRP A 16 -1.26 4.21 8.00
CA TRP A 16 0.08 3.62 7.91
C TRP A 16 1.17 4.66 7.66
N LEU A 17 0.95 5.58 6.72
CA LEU A 17 1.91 6.64 6.42
C LEU A 17 2.15 7.55 7.64
N LYS A 18 1.10 7.92 8.39
CA LYS A 18 1.23 8.72 9.62
C LYS A 18 2.00 8.01 10.73
N GLN A 19 1.84 6.68 10.83
CA GLN A 19 2.58 5.87 11.79
C GLN A 19 4.03 5.57 11.35
N GLY A 20 4.43 6.00 10.14
CA GLY A 20 5.78 5.81 9.61
C GLY A 20 6.04 4.42 9.02
N TYR A 21 4.98 3.71 8.63
CA TYR A 21 5.11 2.45 7.89
C TYR A 21 5.68 2.73 6.51
N GLN A 22 6.52 1.83 6.03
CA GLN A 22 6.96 1.83 4.64
C GLN A 22 5.94 1.03 3.81
N ILE A 23 5.44 1.63 2.73
CA ILE A 23 4.50 0.98 1.82
C ILE A 23 5.17 0.83 0.45
N MET A 24 5.19 -0.39 -0.06
CA MET A 24 5.65 -0.71 -1.42
C MET A 24 4.47 -1.23 -2.22
N ALA A 25 4.39 -0.87 -3.50
CA ALA A 25 3.35 -1.34 -4.40
C ALA A 25 3.99 -1.96 -5.64
N ASP A 26 3.56 -3.17 -6.00
CA ASP A 26 3.99 -3.89 -7.19
C ASP A 26 2.77 -4.27 -8.02
N GLU A 27 2.87 -4.21 -9.35
CA GLU A 27 1.91 -4.83 -10.24
C GLU A 27 2.26 -6.32 -10.40
N VAL A 28 1.35 -7.22 -10.00
CA VAL A 28 1.56 -8.68 -10.05
C VAL A 28 0.26 -9.33 -10.53
N GLU A 29 0.34 -10.12 -11.60
CA GLU A 29 -0.80 -10.90 -12.13
C GLU A 29 -2.07 -10.07 -12.41
N GLY A 30 -1.92 -8.80 -12.80
CA GLY A 30 -3.05 -7.89 -13.07
C GLY A 30 -3.66 -7.25 -11.83
N GLU A 31 -3.04 -7.41 -10.67
CA GLU A 31 -3.39 -6.76 -9.41
C GLU A 31 -2.25 -5.86 -8.91
N ILE A 32 -2.57 -5.01 -7.94
CA ILE A 32 -1.60 -4.27 -7.15
C ILE A 32 -1.37 -5.02 -5.85
N ARG A 33 -0.16 -5.56 -5.67
CA ARG A 33 0.31 -6.09 -4.40
C ARG A 33 0.92 -4.96 -3.58
N LEU A 34 0.30 -4.65 -2.45
CA LEU A 34 0.85 -3.76 -1.44
C LEU A 34 1.62 -4.58 -0.41
N THR A 35 2.84 -4.16 -0.12
CA THR A 35 3.61 -4.66 1.02
C THR A 35 3.78 -3.52 2.01
N VAL A 36 3.17 -3.67 3.18
CA VAL A 36 3.21 -2.70 4.27
C VAL A 36 4.19 -3.23 5.32
N VAL A 37 5.22 -2.45 5.62
CA VAL A 37 6.30 -2.82 6.54
C VAL A 37 6.36 -1.83 7.67
N PHE A 38 6.14 -2.31 8.89
CA PHE A 38 6.48 -1.57 10.10
C PHE A 38 7.93 -1.87 10.47
N VAL A 39 8.77 -0.84 10.55
CA VAL A 39 10.10 -0.94 11.13
C VAL A 39 10.04 -0.30 12.49
N ALA A 40 9.95 -1.13 13.53
CA ALA A 40 9.98 -0.65 14.90
C ALA A 40 11.28 0.12 15.18
N ARG A 41 11.20 1.19 15.97
CA ARG A 41 12.39 1.99 16.32
C ARG A 41 13.34 1.17 17.19
N ALA A 42 14.62 1.56 17.24
CA ALA A 42 15.62 0.89 18.05
C ALA A 42 15.12 0.69 19.50
N GLY A 43 15.06 -0.56 19.95
CA GLY A 43 14.52 -0.95 21.26
C GLY A 43 13.07 -1.45 21.26
N GLN A 44 12.38 -1.48 20.13
CA GLN A 44 11.05 -2.08 19.99
C GLN A 44 11.10 -3.42 19.25
N SER A 45 10.32 -4.40 19.72
CA SER A 45 10.21 -5.71 19.10
C SER A 45 9.33 -5.65 17.84
N GLY A 46 9.86 -6.14 16.72
CA GLY A 46 9.08 -6.66 15.60
C GLY A 46 9.05 -5.82 14.33
N LYS A 47 9.48 -6.46 13.24
CA LYS A 47 9.15 -6.07 11.86
C LYS A 47 7.80 -6.70 11.52
N GLU A 48 6.73 -5.92 11.50
CA GLU A 48 5.45 -6.40 10.96
C GLU A 48 5.44 -6.20 9.45
N ARG A 49 5.01 -7.24 8.73
CA ARG A 49 4.84 -7.20 7.27
C ARG A 49 3.46 -7.71 6.92
N GLU A 50 2.63 -6.83 6.39
CA GLU A 50 1.33 -7.19 5.82
C GLU A 50 1.38 -7.11 4.29
N GLN A 51 0.68 -8.02 3.63
CA GLN A 51 0.50 -8.00 2.18
C GLN A 51 -0.97 -7.98 1.83
N LEU A 52 -1.34 -7.07 0.93
CA LEU A 52 -2.71 -6.86 0.50
C LEU A 52 -2.75 -6.79 -1.02
N PHE A 53 -3.82 -7.31 -1.59
CA PHE A 53 -4.04 -7.29 -3.02
C PHE A 53 -5.23 -6.39 -3.33
N TRP A 54 -5.00 -5.46 -4.25
CA TRP A 54 -5.99 -4.51 -4.72
C TRP A 54 -6.13 -4.61 -6.24
N PRO A 55 -7.34 -4.42 -6.79
CA PRO A 55 -7.52 -4.38 -8.22
C PRO A 55 -6.65 -3.30 -8.87
N LEU A 56 -6.03 -3.62 -10.00
CA LEU A 56 -5.31 -2.66 -10.83
C LEU A 56 -6.31 -1.78 -11.60
N VAL A 57 -6.89 -0.80 -10.91
CA VAL A 57 -7.84 0.17 -11.48
C VAL A 57 -7.35 1.61 -11.31
N PRO A 58 -7.78 2.55 -12.18
CA PRO A 58 -7.33 3.95 -12.14
C PRO A 58 -7.50 4.64 -10.78
N GLU A 59 -8.57 4.31 -10.05
CA GLU A 59 -8.86 4.86 -8.73
C GLU A 59 -7.78 4.46 -7.71
N THR A 60 -7.43 3.18 -7.64
CA THR A 60 -6.39 2.67 -6.74
C THR A 60 -5.02 3.25 -7.09
N LEU A 61 -4.68 3.30 -8.38
CA LEU A 61 -3.44 3.92 -8.86
C LEU A 61 -3.35 5.40 -8.48
N SER A 62 -4.45 6.14 -8.64
CA SER A 62 -4.53 7.55 -8.27
C SER A 62 -4.31 7.76 -6.78
N MET A 63 -4.90 6.91 -5.93
CA MET A 63 -4.75 6.99 -4.47
C MET A 63 -3.31 6.76 -4.02
N LEU A 64 -2.62 5.78 -4.60
CA LEU A 64 -1.22 5.48 -4.29
C LEU A 64 -0.28 6.60 -4.78
N THR A 65 -0.47 7.04 -6.03
CA THR A 65 0.35 8.08 -6.65
C THR A 65 0.26 9.41 -5.91
N ARG A 66 -0.94 9.82 -5.47
CA ARG A 66 -1.15 11.05 -4.67
C ARG A 66 -0.38 11.06 -3.35
N ARG A 67 -0.03 9.88 -2.82
CA ARG A 67 0.73 9.69 -1.58
C ARG A 67 2.21 9.41 -1.82
N GLY A 68 2.68 9.53 -3.07
CA GLY A 68 4.05 9.28 -3.46
C GLY A 68 4.43 7.79 -3.52
N ILE A 69 3.44 6.88 -3.46
CA ILE A 69 3.68 5.43 -3.56
C ILE A 69 3.68 5.07 -5.05
N VAL A 70 4.87 4.76 -5.57
CA VAL A 70 5.05 4.35 -6.97
C VAL A 70 4.75 2.85 -7.10
N VAL A 71 3.87 2.50 -8.04
CA VAL A 71 3.61 1.10 -8.40
C VAL A 71 4.71 0.61 -9.33
N SER A 72 5.53 -0.31 -8.83
CA SER A 72 6.59 -0.94 -9.62
C SER A 72 5.97 -1.96 -10.58
N ARG A 73 6.29 -1.84 -11.86
CA ARG A 73 5.89 -2.83 -12.87
C ARG A 73 7.05 -3.77 -13.14
N PRO A 74 6.81 -5.09 -13.28
CA PRO A 74 7.83 -5.99 -13.78
C PRO A 74 8.27 -5.48 -15.16
N ARG A 75 9.57 -5.18 -15.30
CA ARG A 75 10.13 -4.89 -16.62
C ARG A 75 10.05 -6.20 -17.41
N THR A 76 9.25 -6.18 -18.47
CA THR A 76 9.22 -7.23 -19.50
C THR A 76 10.54 -7.24 -20.25
#